data_AF-A0A1G2DJC1-F1
#
_entry.id   AF-A0A1G2DJC1-F1
#
_cell.length_a   1.000
_cell.length_b   1.000
_cell.length_c   1.000
_cell.angle_alpha   90.00
_cell.angle_beta   90.00
_cell.angle_gamma   90.00
#
_symmetry.space_group_name_H-M   'P 1'
#
loop_
_entity.id
_entity.type
_entity.pdbx_description
1 polymer ?
#
loop_
_entity_poly.entity_id
_entity_poly.type
_entity_poly.pdbx_seq_one_letter_code
_entity_poly.pdbx_strand_id
1 'polypeptide(L)'
;MTLYSIVFIAILANVLLWGSMWLAERYEAKHGFIPGRKSIDEEGNGFLYLHDWSTASWGDYIGFTLIDIGAVATLTMFWDTPMLATVAVGGIIIASAFYFYSICDSHRPDSSFPSVGKVSLSGKFHLLYYVVQASLGLWAIGALFAFDLSLEVFLITLLGGTVYLIAFLNDFRLRRFSR
;
A
#
# COMPACT_ATOMS: atom_id res chain seq x y z
N MET A 1 -11.51 -25.00 4.72
CA MET A 1 -11.84 -23.57 4.53
C MET A 1 -12.11 -23.35 3.06
N THR A 2 -13.20 -22.70 2.67
CA THR A 2 -13.54 -22.49 1.24
C THR A 2 -12.78 -21.28 0.69
N LEU A 3 -12.61 -21.19 -0.64
CA LEU A 3 -11.97 -20.03 -1.30
C LEU A 3 -12.58 -18.70 -0.85
N TYR A 4 -13.92 -18.64 -0.75
CA TYR A 4 -14.64 -17.46 -0.26
C TYR A 4 -14.25 -17.05 1.16
N SER A 5 -14.04 -18.01 2.05
CA SER A 5 -13.58 -17.70 3.42
C SER A 5 -12.15 -17.14 3.43
N ILE A 6 -11.26 -17.66 2.58
CA ILE A 6 -9.87 -17.19 2.50
C ILE A 6 -9.83 -15.76 1.94
N VAL A 7 -10.59 -15.51 0.86
CA VAL A 7 -10.73 -14.18 0.27
C VAL A 7 -11.31 -13.21 1.29
N PHE A 8 -12.36 -13.58 2.02
CA PHE A 8 -12.93 -12.74 3.07
C PHE A 8 -11.91 -12.39 4.16
N ILE A 9 -11.10 -13.37 4.60
CA ILE A 9 -10.04 -13.14 5.58
C ILE A 9 -9.00 -12.15 5.05
N ALA A 10 -8.62 -12.26 3.77
CA ALA A 10 -7.66 -11.35 3.15
C ALA A 10 -8.20 -9.91 3.09
N ILE A 11 -9.45 -9.73 2.66
CA ILE A 11 -10.12 -8.43 2.64
C ILE A 11 -10.17 -7.84 4.07
N LEU A 12 -10.56 -8.66 5.05
CA LEU A 12 -10.63 -8.23 6.44
C LEU A 12 -9.25 -7.83 6.97
N ALA A 13 -8.20 -8.59 6.64
CA ALA A 13 -6.83 -8.26 7.02
C ALA A 13 -6.36 -6.93 6.40
N ASN A 14 -6.66 -6.68 5.11
CA ASN A 14 -6.38 -5.41 4.45
C ASN A 14 -7.07 -4.24 5.17
N VAL A 15 -8.36 -4.37 5.46
CA VAL A 15 -9.14 -3.34 6.18
C VAL A 15 -8.61 -3.10 7.59
N LEU A 16 -8.23 -4.16 8.33
CA LEU A 16 -7.70 -4.03 9.68
C LEU A 16 -6.32 -3.36 9.70
N LEU A 17 -5.42 -3.74 8.78
CA LEU A 17 -4.11 -3.09 8.64
C LEU A 17 -4.28 -1.62 8.27
N TRP A 18 -5.14 -1.31 7.30
CA TRP A 18 -5.43 0.07 6.93
C TRP A 18 -6.04 0.88 8.09
N GLY A 19 -7.00 0.29 8.81
CA GLY A 19 -7.57 0.89 10.01
C GLY A 19 -6.54 1.16 11.11
N SER A 20 -5.55 0.27 11.29
CA SER A 20 -4.48 0.46 12.27
C SER A 20 -3.57 1.65 11.93
N MET A 21 -3.24 1.86 10.65
CA MET A 21 -2.47 3.01 10.19
C MET A 21 -3.20 4.33 10.50
N TRP A 22 -4.50 4.37 10.25
CA TRP A 22 -5.33 5.53 10.51
C TRP A 22 -5.54 5.82 12.00
N LEU A 23 -5.71 4.78 12.82
CA LEU A 23 -5.77 4.92 14.27
C LEU A 23 -4.45 5.45 14.85
N ALA A 24 -3.32 4.95 14.34
CA ALA A 24 -2.00 5.45 14.71
C ALA A 24 -1.83 6.92 14.32
N GLU A 25 -2.16 7.28 13.08
CA GLU A 25 -2.10 8.68 12.60
C GLU A 25 -2.95 9.61 13.47
N ARG A 26 -4.17 9.21 13.81
CA ARG A 26 -5.06 9.99 14.70
C ARG A 26 -4.48 10.14 16.10
N TYR A 27 -3.92 9.07 16.64
CA TYR A 27 -3.27 9.12 17.94
C TYR A 27 -2.09 10.08 17.92
N GLU A 28 -1.23 10.00 16.91
CA GLU A 28 -0.05 10.85 16.75
C GLU A 28 -0.42 12.31 16.56
N ALA A 29 -1.42 12.60 15.72
CA ALA A 29 -1.92 13.96 15.52
C ALA A 29 -2.51 14.56 16.80
N LYS A 30 -3.26 13.77 17.59
CA LYS A 30 -3.84 14.21 18.86
C LYS A 30 -2.80 14.57 19.91
N HIS A 31 -1.66 13.88 19.92
CA HIS A 31 -0.59 14.10 20.91
C HIS A 31 0.55 14.99 20.39
N GLY A 32 0.43 15.54 19.17
CA GLY A 32 1.43 16.43 18.60
C GLY A 32 2.72 15.74 18.16
N PHE A 33 2.69 14.42 17.91
CA PHE A 33 3.84 13.67 17.38
C PHE A 33 4.04 13.87 15.89
N ILE A 34 2.99 14.26 15.16
CA ILE A 34 3.05 14.69 13.77
C ILE A 34 2.44 16.09 13.62
N PRO A 35 2.86 16.88 12.61
CA PRO A 35 2.26 18.17 12.30
C PRO A 35 0.75 18.10 12.09
N GLY A 36 0.04 19.15 12.52
CA GLY A 36 -1.41 19.24 12.30
C GLY A 36 -1.75 19.48 10.83
N ARG A 37 -2.94 19.07 10.38
CA ARG A 37 -3.42 19.23 8.99
C ARG A 37 -3.29 20.61 8.36
N LYS A 38 -3.36 21.68 9.17
CA LYS A 38 -3.27 23.06 8.68
C LYS A 38 -1.84 23.59 8.66
N SER A 39 -0.85 22.76 8.98
CA SER A 39 0.56 23.12 8.86
C SER A 39 0.93 23.20 7.37
N ILE A 40 1.76 24.19 7.09
CA ILE A 40 2.28 24.50 5.76
C ILE A 40 3.80 24.42 5.90
N ASP A 41 4.47 23.78 4.94
CA ASP A 41 5.92 23.73 4.90
C ASP A 41 6.55 25.03 4.35
N GLU A 42 7.87 25.06 4.27
CA GLU A 42 8.65 26.22 3.80
C GLU A 42 8.32 26.61 2.35
N GLU A 43 7.75 25.69 1.56
CA GLU A 43 7.40 25.88 0.16
C GLU A 43 5.93 26.28 -0.04
N GLY A 44 5.18 26.44 1.05
CA GLY A 44 3.76 26.80 0.98
C GLY A 44 2.84 25.59 0.77
N ASN A 45 3.36 24.37 0.82
CA ASN A 45 2.62 23.15 0.62
C ASN A 45 2.03 22.64 1.96
N GLY A 46 0.77 22.20 1.93
CA GLY A 46 0.13 21.62 3.11
C GLY A 46 0.67 20.23 3.47
N PHE A 47 0.73 19.93 4.78
CA PHE A 47 1.12 18.62 5.30
C PHE A 47 0.07 17.54 4.97
N LEU A 48 0.52 16.43 4.38
CA LEU A 48 -0.35 15.38 3.87
C LEU A 48 -0.61 14.29 4.91
N TYR A 49 -1.88 13.97 5.13
CA TYR A 49 -2.32 12.81 5.90
C TYR A 49 -2.61 11.64 4.95
N LEU A 50 -2.71 10.42 5.48
CA LEU A 50 -2.94 9.21 4.69
C LEU A 50 -4.11 9.36 3.72
N HIS A 51 -5.27 9.83 4.20
CA HIS A 51 -6.44 9.97 3.34
C HIS A 51 -6.37 11.13 2.34
N ASP A 52 -5.33 11.96 2.38
CA ASP A 52 -5.10 12.92 1.30
C ASP A 52 -4.59 12.21 0.05
N TRP A 53 -3.82 11.14 0.18
CA TRP A 53 -3.27 10.37 -0.94
C TRP A 53 -4.36 9.59 -1.67
N SER A 54 -4.34 9.65 -3.00
CA SER A 54 -5.25 8.87 -3.84
C SER A 54 -4.94 7.39 -3.70
N THR A 55 -3.65 7.04 -3.66
CA THR A 55 -3.19 5.68 -3.37
C THR A 55 -3.78 5.21 -2.05
N ALA A 56 -3.62 5.91 -0.93
CA ALA A 56 -4.14 5.40 0.33
C ALA A 56 -5.68 5.50 0.49
N SER A 57 -6.34 6.50 -0.10
CA SER A 57 -7.79 6.72 0.09
C SER A 57 -8.68 5.77 -0.70
N TRP A 58 -8.30 5.43 -1.93
CA TRP A 58 -9.08 4.52 -2.78
C TRP A 58 -8.22 3.52 -3.56
N GLY A 59 -6.94 3.81 -3.81
CA GLY A 59 -6.01 2.84 -4.40
C GLY A 59 -5.81 1.60 -3.52
N ASP A 60 -5.46 1.77 -2.25
CA ASP A 60 -5.24 0.72 -1.27
C ASP A 60 -6.57 0.06 -0.88
N TYR A 61 -7.60 0.89 -0.69
CA TYR A 61 -8.90 0.37 -0.25
C TYR A 61 -9.60 -0.45 -1.34
N ILE A 62 -9.59 0.01 -2.60
CA ILE A 62 -10.28 -0.67 -3.70
C ILE A 62 -9.29 -1.47 -4.54
N GLY A 63 -8.23 -0.83 -5.03
CA GLY A 63 -7.23 -1.45 -5.91
C GLY A 63 -6.51 -2.62 -5.25
N PHE A 64 -5.87 -2.41 -4.09
CA PHE A 64 -5.19 -3.51 -3.39
C PHE A 64 -6.16 -4.59 -2.91
N THR A 65 -7.38 -4.25 -2.47
CA THR A 65 -8.39 -5.27 -2.15
C THR A 65 -8.69 -6.19 -3.34
N LEU A 66 -8.82 -5.65 -4.55
CA LEU A 66 -9.03 -6.45 -5.76
C LEU A 66 -7.79 -7.28 -6.15
N ILE A 67 -6.59 -6.71 -5.98
CA ILE A 67 -5.33 -7.43 -6.16
C ILE A 67 -5.23 -8.59 -5.16
N ASP A 68 -5.56 -8.37 -3.90
CA ASP A 68 -5.53 -9.38 -2.84
C ASP A 68 -6.47 -10.54 -3.13
N ILE A 69 -7.69 -10.25 -3.64
CA ILE A 69 -8.63 -11.29 -4.09
C ILE A 69 -7.97 -12.17 -5.16
N GLY A 70 -7.37 -11.55 -6.18
CA GLY A 70 -6.68 -12.24 -7.26
C GLY A 70 -5.47 -13.05 -6.79
N ALA A 71 -4.62 -12.44 -5.97
CA ALA A 71 -3.43 -13.05 -5.41
C ALA A 71 -3.78 -14.27 -4.56
N VAL A 72 -4.75 -14.13 -3.67
CA VAL A 72 -5.17 -15.22 -2.77
C VAL A 72 -5.86 -16.34 -3.54
N ALA A 73 -6.73 -16.01 -4.51
CA ALA A 73 -7.35 -17.02 -5.36
C ALA A 73 -6.31 -17.87 -6.09
N THR A 74 -5.30 -17.22 -6.68
CA THR A 74 -4.22 -17.93 -7.40
C THR A 74 -3.28 -18.67 -6.46
N LEU A 75 -2.98 -18.13 -5.27
CA LEU A 75 -2.19 -18.83 -4.24
C LEU A 75 -2.82 -20.15 -3.79
N THR A 76 -4.16 -20.20 -3.69
CA THR A 76 -4.85 -21.44 -3.31
C THR A 76 -4.77 -22.53 -4.38
N MET A 77 -4.47 -22.17 -5.63
CA MET A 77 -4.37 -23.08 -6.76
C MET A 77 -2.91 -23.48 -7.06
N PHE A 78 -1.97 -22.54 -6.89
CA PHE A 78 -0.59 -22.66 -7.37
C PHE A 78 0.46 -22.45 -6.27
N TRP A 79 0.17 -22.91 -5.05
CA TRP A 79 1.08 -22.74 -3.91
C TRP A 79 2.46 -23.36 -4.16
N ASP A 80 3.50 -22.52 -4.19
CA ASP A 80 4.89 -22.94 -4.29
C ASP A 80 5.79 -22.13 -3.34
N THR A 81 6.45 -22.82 -2.41
CA THR A 81 7.22 -22.18 -1.33
C THR A 81 8.41 -21.35 -1.84
N PRO A 82 9.24 -21.83 -2.81
CA PRO A 82 10.28 -21.01 -3.43
C PRO A 82 9.76 -19.74 -4.11
N MET A 83 8.67 -19.84 -4.88
CA MET A 83 8.07 -18.67 -5.52
C MET A 83 7.55 -17.68 -4.47
N LEU A 84 6.91 -18.17 -3.41
CA LEU A 84 6.45 -17.36 -2.29
C LEU A 84 7.59 -16.65 -1.55
N ALA A 85 8.70 -17.34 -1.30
CA ALA A 85 9.89 -16.71 -0.72
C ALA A 85 10.44 -15.60 -1.64
N THR A 86 10.42 -15.83 -2.96
CA THR A 86 10.89 -14.86 -3.95
C THR A 86 10.04 -13.59 -3.95
N VAL A 87 8.70 -13.71 -3.98
CA VAL A 87 7.81 -12.54 -3.94
C VAL A 87 7.88 -11.82 -2.59
N ALA A 88 8.06 -12.54 -1.48
CA ALA A 88 8.24 -11.94 -0.16
C ALA A 88 9.54 -11.12 -0.07
N VAL A 89 10.66 -11.67 -0.57
CA VAL A 89 11.93 -10.93 -0.67
C VAL A 89 11.78 -9.72 -1.59
N GLY A 90 11.10 -9.88 -2.73
CA GLY A 90 10.79 -8.77 -3.64
C GLY A 90 10.00 -7.65 -2.96
N GLY A 91 8.97 -7.99 -2.19
CA GLY A 91 8.19 -7.02 -1.41
C GLY A 91 9.03 -6.27 -0.37
N ILE A 92 9.93 -6.97 0.33
CA ILE A 92 10.88 -6.34 1.26
C ILE A 92 11.83 -5.37 0.54
N ILE A 93 12.33 -5.74 -0.64
CA ILE A 93 13.20 -4.87 -1.45
C ILE A 93 12.45 -3.61 -1.87
N ILE A 94 11.23 -3.74 -2.39
CA ILE A 94 10.39 -2.60 -2.80
C ILE A 94 10.08 -1.70 -1.60
N ALA A 95 9.69 -2.27 -0.46
CA ALA A 95 9.40 -1.50 0.75
C ALA A 95 10.64 -0.81 1.31
N SER A 96 11.81 -1.44 1.21
CA SER A 96 13.08 -0.83 1.60
C SER A 96 13.43 0.36 0.69
N ALA A 97 13.27 0.21 -0.63
CA ALA A 97 13.48 1.30 -1.58
C ALA A 97 12.53 2.48 -1.31
N PHE A 98 11.25 2.19 -1.03
CA PHE A 98 10.28 3.20 -0.60
C PHE A 98 10.70 3.87 0.71
N TYR A 99 11.10 3.10 1.73
CA TYR A 99 11.60 3.65 2.99
C TYR A 99 12.77 4.61 2.77
N PHE A 100 13.79 4.20 2.00
CA PHE A 100 14.96 5.04 1.73
C PHE A 100 14.58 6.31 0.97
N TYR A 101 13.69 6.21 -0.01
CA TYR A 101 13.13 7.37 -0.70
C TYR A 101 12.44 8.33 0.27
N SER A 102 11.55 7.82 1.13
CA SER A 102 10.70 8.63 1.99
C SER A 102 11.42 9.31 3.15
N ILE A 103 12.61 8.84 3.53
CA ILE A 103 13.45 9.52 4.53
C ILE A 103 14.43 10.55 3.94
N CYS A 104 14.55 10.62 2.62
CA CYS A 104 15.38 11.61 1.93
C CYS A 104 14.75 13.01 1.94
N ASP A 105 15.58 14.04 1.77
CA ASP A 105 15.11 15.44 1.77
C ASP A 105 14.24 15.81 0.56
N SER A 106 14.34 15.05 -0.53
CA SER A 106 13.46 15.20 -1.70
C SER A 106 12.01 14.77 -1.44
N HIS A 107 11.77 13.96 -0.41
CA HIS A 107 10.43 13.51 -0.06
C HIS A 107 9.62 14.65 0.54
N ARG A 108 8.37 14.77 0.10
CA ARG A 108 7.44 15.71 0.68
C ARG A 108 6.96 15.18 2.03
N PRO A 109 7.11 15.93 3.14
CA PRO A 109 6.69 15.47 4.45
C PRO A 109 5.21 15.10 4.51
N ASP A 110 4.92 13.95 5.13
CA ASP A 110 3.58 13.42 5.31
C ASP A 110 3.41 12.76 6.68
N SER A 111 2.22 12.28 6.99
CA SER A 111 1.92 11.66 8.29
C SER A 111 2.71 10.38 8.59
N SER A 112 3.21 9.67 7.57
CA SER A 112 4.08 8.50 7.72
C SER A 112 5.55 8.89 7.91
N PHE A 113 6.00 9.92 7.19
CA PHE A 113 7.36 10.44 7.17
C PHE A 113 7.34 11.95 7.44
N PRO A 114 7.16 12.37 8.70
CA PRO A 114 6.85 13.75 9.05
C PRO A 114 8.02 14.73 8.90
N SER A 115 9.24 14.22 8.80
CA SER A 115 10.44 14.99 8.50
C SER A 115 11.55 14.06 8.01
N VAL A 116 12.60 14.62 7.40
CA VAL A 116 13.81 13.89 6.99
C VAL A 116 14.31 12.97 8.10
N GLY A 117 14.58 11.71 7.74
CA GLY A 117 15.09 10.70 8.68
C GLY A 117 14.10 10.22 9.76
N LYS A 118 12.83 10.67 9.76
CA LYS A 118 11.84 10.26 10.76
C LYS A 118 10.74 9.41 10.16
N VAL A 119 10.33 8.40 10.93
CA VAL A 119 9.17 7.55 10.64
C VAL A 119 8.22 7.62 11.82
N SER A 120 6.96 7.96 11.55
CA SER A 120 5.90 7.94 12.55
C SER A 120 5.47 6.51 12.89
N LEU A 121 4.64 6.33 13.92
CA LEU A 121 4.01 5.05 14.22
C LEU A 121 3.11 4.60 13.06
N SER A 122 2.33 5.52 12.49
CA SER A 122 1.54 5.27 11.29
C SER A 122 2.44 4.82 10.13
N GLY A 123 3.59 5.46 9.93
CA GLY A 123 4.58 5.10 8.92
C GLY A 123 5.18 3.71 9.12
N LYS A 124 5.40 3.27 10.37
CA LYS A 124 5.85 1.89 10.66
C LYS A 124 4.80 0.86 10.27
N PHE A 125 3.52 1.11 10.58
CA PHE A 125 2.43 0.25 10.12
C PHE A 125 2.28 0.28 8.61
N HIS A 126 2.49 1.44 7.98
CA HIS A 126 2.48 1.59 6.53
C HIS A 126 3.60 0.78 5.87
N LEU A 127 4.82 0.77 6.41
CA LEU A 127 5.90 -0.06 5.88
C LEU A 127 5.58 -1.56 5.97
N LEU A 128 5.00 -2.01 7.08
CA LEU A 128 4.56 -3.41 7.21
C LEU A 128 3.47 -3.74 6.19
N TYR A 129 2.46 -2.88 6.08
CA TYR A 129 1.39 -3.00 5.10
C TYR A 129 1.95 -3.06 3.67
N TYR A 130 2.88 -2.17 3.36
CA TYR A 130 3.48 -2.04 2.04
C TYR A 130 4.33 -3.27 1.66
N VAL A 131 5.04 -3.90 2.61
CA VAL A 131 5.70 -5.19 2.36
C VAL A 131 4.70 -6.26 1.93
N VAL A 132 3.58 -6.38 2.64
CA VAL A 132 2.53 -7.38 2.34
C VAL A 132 1.93 -7.10 0.95
N GLN A 133 1.52 -5.85 0.71
CA GLN A 133 0.88 -5.47 -0.55
C GLN A 133 1.83 -5.53 -1.75
N ALA A 134 3.10 -5.15 -1.59
CA ALA A 134 4.10 -5.31 -2.65
C ALA A 134 4.33 -6.79 -2.97
N SER A 135 4.37 -7.66 -1.95
CA SER A 135 4.53 -9.11 -2.16
C SER A 135 3.33 -9.71 -2.90
N LEU A 136 2.11 -9.38 -2.47
CA LEU A 136 0.88 -9.87 -3.11
C LEU A 136 0.69 -9.28 -4.51
N GLY A 137 1.05 -8.01 -4.71
CA GLY A 137 1.06 -7.37 -6.03
C GLY A 137 2.04 -8.02 -6.99
N LEU A 138 3.28 -8.29 -6.56
CA LEU A 138 4.26 -9.02 -7.37
C LEU A 138 3.77 -10.42 -7.73
N TRP A 139 3.19 -11.14 -6.76
CA TRP A 139 2.58 -12.44 -7.01
C TRP A 139 1.45 -12.35 -8.04
N ALA A 140 0.51 -11.42 -7.85
CA ALA A 140 -0.64 -11.25 -8.73
C ALA A 140 -0.23 -10.92 -10.16
N ILE A 141 0.75 -10.03 -10.33
CA ILE A 141 1.34 -9.72 -11.63
C ILE A 141 1.96 -10.98 -12.24
N GLY A 142 2.79 -11.72 -11.50
CA GLY A 142 3.38 -12.97 -11.98
C GLY A 142 2.31 -13.98 -12.41
N ALA A 143 1.27 -14.15 -11.61
CA ALA A 143 0.18 -15.09 -11.88
C ALA A 143 -0.60 -14.75 -13.15
N LEU A 144 -0.82 -13.45 -13.44
CA LEU A 144 -1.48 -12.99 -14.67
C LEU A 144 -0.74 -13.42 -15.95
N PHE A 145 0.58 -13.62 -15.89
CA PHE A 145 1.40 -13.98 -17.05
C PHE A 145 1.82 -15.46 -17.06
N ALA A 146 1.91 -16.09 -15.90
CA ALA A 146 2.48 -17.44 -15.76
C ALA A 146 1.43 -18.56 -15.75
N PHE A 147 0.18 -18.27 -15.40
CA PHE A 147 -0.85 -19.29 -15.20
C PHE A 147 -2.07 -19.06 -16.09
N ASP A 148 -2.74 -20.16 -16.42
CA ASP A 148 -4.05 -20.13 -17.09
C ASP A 148 -5.13 -19.86 -16.04
N LEU A 149 -5.49 -18.58 -15.90
CA LEU A 149 -6.45 -18.12 -14.90
C LEU A 149 -7.86 -18.16 -15.45
N SER A 150 -8.84 -18.40 -14.56
CA SER A 150 -10.24 -18.15 -14.94
C SER A 150 -10.40 -16.66 -15.30
N LEU A 151 -11.29 -16.40 -16.26
CA LEU A 151 -11.53 -15.04 -16.76
C LEU A 151 -11.91 -14.07 -15.64
N GLU A 152 -12.66 -14.53 -14.65
CA GLU A 152 -13.08 -13.73 -13.50
C GLU A 152 -11.89 -13.29 -12.63
N VAL A 153 -10.98 -14.22 -12.30
CA VAL A 153 -9.79 -13.93 -11.49
C VAL A 153 -8.86 -12.98 -12.24
N PHE A 154 -8.69 -13.20 -13.55
CA PHE A 154 -7.90 -12.31 -14.40
C PHE A 154 -8.45 -10.89 -14.40
N LEU A 155 -9.76 -10.72 -14.67
CA LEU A 155 -10.40 -9.40 -14.77
C LEU A 155 -10.40 -8.65 -13.44
N ILE A 156 -10.66 -9.34 -12.32
CA ILE A 156 -10.63 -8.74 -10.98
C ILE A 156 -9.24 -8.20 -10.65
N THR A 157 -8.20 -9.02 -10.89
CA THR A 157 -6.82 -8.64 -10.62
C THR A 157 -6.37 -7.46 -11.50
N LEU A 158 -6.70 -7.52 -12.80
CA LEU A 158 -6.37 -6.45 -13.75
C LEU A 158 -7.08 -5.14 -13.40
N LEU A 159 -8.35 -5.20 -12.99
CA LEU A 159 -9.10 -4.03 -12.54
C LEU A 159 -8.45 -3.43 -11.29
N GLY A 160 -8.06 -4.26 -10.31
CA GLY A 160 -7.35 -3.81 -9.11
C GLY A 160 -6.05 -3.06 -9.44
N GLY A 161 -5.21 -3.64 -10.29
CA GLY A 161 -3.99 -2.99 -10.78
C GLY A 161 -4.26 -1.68 -11.51
N THR A 162 -5.31 -1.63 -12.33
CA THR A 162 -5.71 -0.42 -13.06
C THR A 162 -6.15 0.69 -12.11
N VAL A 163 -7.00 0.37 -11.13
CA VAL A 163 -7.44 1.32 -10.09
C VAL A 163 -6.22 1.88 -9.34
N TYR A 164 -5.33 1.00 -8.88
CA TYR A 164 -4.12 1.43 -8.16
C TYR A 164 -3.23 2.34 -9.00
N LEU A 165 -3.02 1.99 -10.28
CA LEU A 165 -2.21 2.80 -11.20
C LEU A 165 -2.82 4.19 -11.42
N ILE A 166 -4.14 4.29 -11.60
CA ILE A 166 -4.81 5.60 -11.74
C ILE A 166 -4.62 6.42 -10.45
N ALA A 167 -4.70 5.79 -9.28
CA ALA A 167 -4.49 6.47 -7.99
C ALA A 167 -3.06 7.03 -7.90
N PHE A 168 -2.07 6.20 -8.22
CA PHE A 168 -0.67 6.58 -8.26
C PHE A 168 -0.41 7.73 -9.24
N LEU A 169 -0.94 7.66 -10.47
CA LEU A 169 -0.80 8.71 -11.46
C LEU A 169 -1.46 10.03 -11.03
N ASN A 170 -2.57 9.95 -10.29
CA ASN A 170 -3.22 11.15 -9.74
C ASN A 170 -2.34 11.81 -8.66
N ASP A 171 -1.72 11.03 -7.77
CA ASP A 171 -0.80 11.55 -6.76
C ASP A 171 0.47 12.16 -7.38
N PHE A 172 0.96 11.55 -8.46
CA PHE A 172 2.06 12.11 -9.24
C PHE A 172 1.67 13.44 -9.90
N ARG A 173 0.50 13.50 -10.53
CA ARG A 173 -0.04 14.73 -11.13
C ARG A 173 -0.20 15.85 -10.10
N LEU A 174 -0.59 15.50 -8.87
CA LEU A 174 -0.76 16.43 -7.76
C LEU A 174 0.56 16.79 -7.05
N ARG A 175 1.71 16.30 -7.53
CA ARG A 175 3.05 16.54 -6.96
C ARG A 175 3.09 16.21 -5.46
N ARG A 176 2.55 15.05 -5.10
CA ARG A 176 2.52 14.60 -3.71
C ARG A 176 3.79 13.88 -3.30
N PHE A 177 4.50 13.27 -4.24
CA PHE A 177 5.70 12.47 -3.95
C PHE A 177 6.96 13.27 -3.70
N SER A 178 7.11 14.45 -4.31
CA SER A 178 8.29 15.31 -4.13
C SER A 178 7.89 16.69 -3.64
N ARG A 179 8.84 17.34 -2.98
CA ARG A 179 8.87 18.81 -2.87
C ARG A 179 8.89 19.45 -4.25
#